data_AF-A0A4V1T9I2-F1
#
_entry.id   AF-A0A4V1T9I2-F1
#
_cell.length_a   1.000
_cell.length_b   1.000
_cell.length_c   1.000
_cell.angle_alpha   90.00
_cell.angle_beta   90.00
_cell.angle_gamma   90.00
#
_symmetry.space_group_name_H-M   'P 1'
#
loop_
_entity.id
_entity.type
_entity.pdbx_description
1 polymer ?
#
loop_
_entity_poly.entity_id
_entity_poly.type
_entity_poly.pdbx_seq_one_letter_code
_entity_poly.pdbx_strand_id
1 'polypeptide(L)'
;FTPVVHDHDSWYDMKNRGYERPLEGFKPIHMPKNTGAGLILSAISVVLAVALIWYIWWLAAVSFVALIATAIGHTFNYNRDFHIPAETVAATENARTSLLAERA
;
A
#
# COMPACT_ATOMS: atom_id res chain seq x y z
N PHE A 1 4.46 -18.99 -3.08
CA PHE A 1 4.43 -18.20 -1.83
C PHE A 1 3.03 -17.67 -1.51
N THR A 2 2.17 -17.40 -2.49
CA THR A 2 0.76 -17.13 -2.21
C THR A 2 0.06 -18.39 -1.67
N PRO A 3 -0.67 -18.32 -0.53
CA PRO A 3 -1.39 -19.46 0.01
C PRO A 3 -2.55 -19.87 -0.91
N VAL A 4 -2.85 -21.17 -0.97
CA VAL A 4 -4.02 -21.71 -1.69
C VAL A 4 -5.15 -21.89 -0.68
N VAL A 5 -6.22 -21.13 -0.85
CA VAL A 5 -7.36 -21.08 0.07
C VAL A 5 -8.38 -22.16 -0.29
N HIS A 6 -8.80 -22.95 0.70
CA HIS A 6 -9.79 -24.03 0.53
C HIS A 6 -11.05 -23.84 1.39
N ASP A 7 -10.97 -23.02 2.44
CA ASP A 7 -12.07 -22.75 3.36
C ASP A 7 -12.02 -21.29 3.86
N HIS A 8 -13.12 -20.82 4.44
CA HIS A 8 -13.26 -19.49 5.00
C HIS A 8 -12.26 -19.23 6.13
N ASP A 9 -12.05 -20.22 7.02
CA ASP A 9 -10.93 -20.21 7.96
C ASP A 9 -9.71 -20.94 7.39
N SER A 10 -9.08 -20.27 6.43
CA SER A 10 -7.89 -20.79 5.74
C SER A 10 -6.74 -21.14 6.69
N TRP A 11 -6.55 -20.41 7.78
CA TRP A 11 -5.44 -20.66 8.70
C TRP A 11 -5.66 -21.93 9.52
N TYR A 12 -6.86 -22.14 10.05
CA TYR A 12 -7.19 -23.37 10.78
C TYR A 12 -7.18 -24.60 9.87
N ASP A 13 -7.78 -24.49 8.68
CA ASP A 13 -7.80 -25.54 7.66
C ASP A 13 -6.37 -25.96 7.24
N MET A 14 -5.49 -24.99 6.97
CA MET A 14 -4.09 -25.26 6.60
C MET A 14 -3.33 -26.03 7.69
N LYS A 15 -3.52 -25.69 8.97
CA LYS A 15 -2.89 -26.43 10.07
C LYS A 15 -3.39 -27.86 10.16
N ASN A 16 -4.71 -28.07 10.05
CA ASN A 16 -5.30 -29.40 10.09
C ASN A 16 -4.83 -30.27 8.92
N ARG A 17 -4.55 -29.65 7.76
CA ARG A 17 -4.00 -30.31 6.58
C ARG A 17 -2.48 -30.52 6.64
N GLY A 18 -1.82 -30.13 7.73
CA GLY A 18 -0.37 -30.27 7.87
C GLY A 18 0.41 -29.39 6.90
N TYR A 19 -0.07 -28.18 6.61
CA TYR A 19 0.59 -27.27 5.68
C TYR A 19 2.04 -26.97 6.10
N GLU A 20 2.97 -27.16 5.16
CA GLU A 20 4.36 -26.75 5.29
C GLU A 20 4.61 -25.42 4.57
N ARG A 21 5.16 -24.45 5.29
CA ARG A 21 5.49 -23.14 4.71
C ARG A 21 6.72 -23.27 3.80
N PRO A 22 6.69 -22.68 2.58
CA PRO A 22 7.87 -22.58 1.72
C PRO A 22 9.01 -21.81 2.40
N LEU A 23 10.21 -22.40 2.41
CA LEU A 23 11.44 -21.78 2.93
C LEU A 23 12.36 -21.26 1.81
N GLU A 24 12.11 -21.67 0.58
CA GLU A 24 12.94 -21.37 -0.59
C GLU A 24 12.07 -21.01 -1.80
N GLY A 25 12.73 -20.60 -2.90
CA GLY A 25 12.04 -20.27 -4.15
C GLY A 25 11.30 -18.93 -4.12
N PHE A 26 11.76 -17.98 -3.29
CA PHE A 26 11.23 -16.62 -3.26
C PHE A 26 11.47 -15.92 -4.60
N LYS A 27 10.49 -15.11 -4.99
CA LYS A 27 10.54 -14.29 -6.21
C LYS A 27 10.50 -12.81 -5.81
N PRO A 28 11.06 -11.91 -6.64
CA PRO A 28 10.90 -10.48 -6.41
C PRO A 28 9.42 -10.09 -6.34
N ILE A 29 9.06 -9.24 -5.38
CA ILE A 29 7.68 -8.81 -5.15
C ILE A 29 7.52 -7.39 -5.67
N HIS A 30 6.66 -7.19 -6.67
CA HIS A 30 6.27 -5.86 -7.14
C HIS A 30 5.39 -5.17 -6.10
N MET A 31 5.74 -3.94 -5.73
CA MET A 31 5.03 -3.16 -4.71
C MET A 31 4.90 -1.69 -5.13
N PRO A 32 3.76 -1.05 -4.83
CA PRO A 32 3.61 0.39 -5.01
C PRO A 32 4.40 1.16 -3.96
N LYS A 33 4.84 2.37 -4.33
CA LYS A 33 5.49 3.34 -3.43
C LYS A 33 4.46 4.11 -2.63
N ASN A 34 4.86 4.56 -1.44
CA ASN A 34 4.09 5.53 -0.67
C ASN A 34 3.95 6.85 -1.44
N THR A 35 2.81 7.51 -1.30
CA THR A 35 2.56 8.82 -1.90
C THR A 35 1.82 9.75 -0.95
N GLY A 36 2.24 11.01 -0.90
CA GLY A 36 1.55 12.08 -0.17
C GLY A 36 0.38 12.71 -0.93
N ALA A 37 0.10 12.28 -2.16
CA ALA A 37 -0.90 12.90 -3.02
C ALA A 37 -2.29 12.96 -2.38
N GLY A 38 -2.69 11.90 -1.67
CA GLY A 38 -3.97 11.86 -0.95
C GLY A 38 -4.10 12.96 0.12
N LEU A 39 -3.03 13.22 0.87
CA LEU A 39 -3.01 14.27 1.89
C LEU A 39 -3.05 15.67 1.28
N ILE A 40 -2.33 15.89 0.18
CA ILE A 40 -2.31 17.18 -0.52
C ILE A 40 -3.69 17.48 -1.11
N LEU A 41 -4.29 16.51 -1.81
CA LEU A 41 -5.62 16.68 -2.41
C LEU A 41 -6.71 16.89 -1.35
N SER A 42 -6.64 16.20 -0.21
CA SER A 42 -7.61 16.39 0.87
C SER A 42 -7.48 17.78 1.51
N ALA A 43 -6.26 18.26 1.78
CA ALA A 43 -6.03 19.59 2.32
C ALA A 43 -6.57 20.70 1.39
N ILE A 44 -6.30 20.59 0.08
CA ILE A 44 -6.85 21.53 -0.92
C ILE A 44 -8.38 21.45 -0.96
N SER A 45 -8.95 20.25 -0.88
CA SER A 45 -10.41 20.03 -0.85
C SER A 45 -11.05 20.68 0.37
N VAL A 46 -10.40 20.61 1.55
CA VAL A 46 -10.87 21.29 2.77
C VAL A 46 -10.90 22.80 2.57
N VAL A 47 -9.83 23.39 2.02
CA VAL A 47 -9.79 24.84 1.72
C VAL A 47 -10.89 25.24 0.75
N LEU A 48 -11.10 24.45 -0.31
CA LEU A 48 -12.16 24.67 -1.29
C LEU A 48 -13.55 24.62 -0.64
N ALA A 49 -13.82 23.60 0.19
CA ALA A 49 -15.10 23.45 0.87
C ALA A 49 -15.39 24.64 1.81
N VAL A 50 -14.42 25.07 2.61
CA VAL A 50 -14.55 26.25 3.47
C VAL A 50 -14.83 27.50 2.63
N ALA A 51 -14.09 27.70 1.53
CA ALA A 51 -14.30 28.85 0.65
C ALA A 51 -15.72 28.90 0.05
N LEU A 52 -16.27 27.74 -0.35
CA LEU A 52 -17.63 27.63 -0.89
C LEU A 52 -18.70 27.90 0.18
N ILE A 53 -18.54 27.39 1.40
CA ILE A 53 -19.51 27.58 2.50
C ILE A 53 -19.61 29.07 2.90
N TRP A 54 -18.48 29.77 2.92
CA TRP A 54 -18.40 31.17 3.37
C TRP A 54 -18.43 32.19 2.23
N TYR A 55 -18.78 31.77 1.00
CA TYR A 55 -18.87 32.65 -0.17
C TYR A 55 -17.57 33.39 -0.52
N ILE A 56 -16.41 32.80 -0.23
CA ILE A 56 -15.09 33.37 -0.54
C ILE A 56 -14.70 32.98 -1.97
N TRP A 57 -15.34 33.62 -2.97
CA TRP A 57 -15.28 33.18 -4.37
C TRP A 57 -13.87 33.16 -4.98
N TRP A 58 -13.01 34.12 -4.65
CA TRP A 58 -11.64 34.13 -5.16
C TRP A 58 -10.84 32.90 -4.67
N LEU A 59 -11.02 32.54 -3.40
CA LEU A 59 -10.33 31.39 -2.79
C LEU A 59 -10.90 30.08 -3.32
N ALA A 60 -12.21 30.01 -3.57
CA ALA A 60 -12.85 28.86 -4.20
C ALA A 60 -12.30 28.63 -5.61
N ALA A 61 -12.18 29.68 -6.43
CA ALA A 61 -11.60 29.57 -7.77
C ALA A 61 -10.13 29.09 -7.74
N VAL A 62 -9.30 29.68 -6.88
CA VAL A 62 -7.88 29.31 -6.75
C VAL A 62 -7.71 27.88 -6.26
N SER A 63 -8.43 27.48 -5.20
CA SER A 63 -8.34 26.13 -4.63
C SER A 63 -8.88 25.06 -5.59
N PHE A 64 -9.92 25.36 -6.37
CA PHE A 64 -10.42 24.46 -7.40
C PHE A 64 -9.39 24.23 -8.51
N VAL A 65 -8.77 25.29 -9.03
CA VAL A 65 -7.70 25.17 -10.05
C VAL A 65 -6.52 24.39 -9.48
N ALA A 66 -6.11 24.67 -8.23
CA ALA A 66 -5.02 23.95 -7.57
C ALA A 66 -5.32 22.46 -7.39
N LEU A 67 -6.55 22.11 -7.03
CA LEU A 67 -7.02 20.73 -6.89
C LEU A 67 -6.86 19.98 -8.22
N ILE A 68 -7.40 20.54 -9.31
CA ILE A 68 -7.36 19.92 -10.65
C ILE A 68 -5.93 19.81 -11.15
N ALA A 69 -5.13 20.87 -11.03
CA ALA A 69 -3.73 20.87 -11.45
C ALA A 69 -2.91 19.80 -10.70
N THR A 70 -3.12 19.68 -9.38
CA THR A 70 -2.44 18.66 -8.55
C THR A 70 -2.87 17.25 -8.94
N ALA A 71 -4.16 17.03 -9.17
CA ALA A 71 -4.69 15.73 -9.59
C ALA A 71 -4.09 15.30 -10.94
N ILE A 72 -4.10 16.19 -11.93
CA ILE A 72 -3.50 15.95 -13.25
C ILE A 72 -2.01 15.66 -13.12
N GLY A 73 -1.27 16.51 -12.41
CA GLY A 73 0.17 16.32 -12.20
C GLY A 73 0.50 14.97 -11.55
N HIS A 74 -0.32 14.52 -10.59
CA HIS A 74 -0.16 13.21 -9.97
C HIS A 74 -0.51 12.04 -10.90
N THR A 75 -1.51 12.19 -11.78
CA THR A 75 -1.84 11.15 -12.78
C THR A 75 -0.67 10.82 -13.69
N PHE A 76 0.15 11.81 -14.03
CA PHE A 76 1.35 11.64 -14.85
C PHE A 76 2.59 11.17 -14.07
N ASN A 77 2.46 10.75 -12.82
CA ASN A 77 3.57 10.16 -12.07
C ASN A 77 3.79 8.68 -12.45
N TYR A 78 4.81 8.43 -13.28
CA TYR A 78 5.18 7.08 -13.73
C TYR A 78 6.11 6.33 -12.77
N ASN A 79 6.75 7.02 -11.82
CA ASN A 79 7.70 6.42 -10.88
C ASN A 79 6.99 6.05 -9.56
N ARG A 80 6.05 5.11 -9.64
CA ARG A 80 5.11 4.78 -8.55
C ARG A 80 5.28 3.39 -7.96
N ASP A 81 6.16 2.58 -8.51
CA ASP A 81 6.38 1.20 -8.08
C ASP A 81 7.86 0.87 -7.94
N PHE A 82 8.12 -0.27 -7.29
CA PHE A 82 9.44 -0.86 -7.15
C PHE A 82 9.31 -2.37 -6.93
N HIS A 83 10.42 -3.08 -7.03
CA HIS A 83 10.48 -4.49 -6.69
C HIS A 83 11.27 -4.68 -5.39
N ILE A 84 10.71 -5.45 -4.46
CA ILE A 84 11.44 -5.99 -3.32
C ILE A 84 12.24 -7.19 -3.83
N PRO A 85 13.58 -7.20 -3.71
CA PRO A 85 14.41 -8.31 -4.18
C PRO A 85 14.12 -9.62 -3.44
N ALA A 86 14.31 -10.76 -4.12
CA ALA A 86 14.05 -12.08 -3.55
C ALA A 86 14.93 -12.37 -2.32
N GLU A 87 16.13 -11.80 -2.28
CA GLU A 87 17.09 -11.92 -1.20
C GLU A 87 16.58 -11.24 0.08
N THR A 88 15.94 -10.07 -0.07
CA THR A 88 15.31 -9.35 1.05
C THR A 88 14.12 -10.11 1.60
N VAL A 89 13.33 -10.75 0.72
CA VAL A 89 12.21 -11.61 1.12
C VAL A 89 12.73 -12.82 1.90
N ALA A 90 13.75 -13.50 1.37
CA ALA A 90 14.36 -14.66 2.02
C ALA A 90 14.95 -14.31 3.39
N ALA A 91 15.66 -13.19 3.52
CA ALA A 91 16.21 -12.74 4.79
C ALA A 91 15.11 -12.48 5.83
N THR A 92 13.99 -11.86 5.41
CA THR A 92 12.85 -11.57 6.28
C THR A 92 12.15 -12.85 6.76
N GLU A 93 11.93 -13.82 5.86
CA GLU A 93 11.32 -15.10 6.19
C GLU A 93 12.24 -15.99 7.05
N ASN A 94 13.55 -15.92 6.85
CA ASN A 94 14.53 -16.60 7.68
C ASN A 94 14.51 -16.03 9.11
N ALA A 95 14.49 -14.70 9.27
CA ALA A 95 14.34 -14.08 10.58
C ALA A 95 13.04 -14.53 11.28
N ARG A 96 11.93 -14.64 10.53
CA ARG A 96 10.68 -15.19 11.07
C ARG A 96 10.83 -16.65 11.51
N THR A 97 11.59 -17.45 10.76
CA THR A 97 11.88 -18.85 11.09
C THR A 97 12.66 -18.98 12.39
N SER A 98 13.70 -18.16 12.58
CA SER A 98 14.47 -18.13 13.83
C SER A 98 13.58 -17.82 15.04
N LEU A 99 12.70 -16.81 14.92
CA LEU A 99 11.75 -16.46 15.97
C LEU A 99 10.72 -17.55 16.31
N LEU A 100 10.40 -18.43 15.36
CA LEU A 100 9.52 -19.58 15.60
C LEU A 100 10.27 -20.72 16.30
N ALA A 101 11.52 -20.96 15.93
CA ALA A 101 12.37 -21.96 16.56
C ALA A 101 12.67 -21.62 18.03
N GLU A 102 12.85 -20.34 18.37
CA GLU A 102 13.04 -19.88 19.76
C GLU A 102 11.81 -20.07 20.66
N ARG A 103 10.62 -20.21 20.08
CA ARG A 103 9.34 -20.33 20.79
C ARG A 103 8.80 -21.77 20.85
N ALA A 104 9.49 -22.71 20.19
CA ALA A 104 9.16 -24.13 20.17
C ALA A 104 9.82 -24.85 21.35
#